data_AF-A0A533SKM8-F1
#
_entry.id   AF-A0A533SKM8-F1
#
_cell.length_a   1.000
_cell.length_b   1.000
_cell.length_c   1.000
_cell.angle_alpha   90.00
_cell.angle_beta   90.00
_cell.angle_gamma   90.00
#
_symmetry.space_group_name_H-M   'P 1'
#
loop_
_entity.id
_entity.type
_entity.pdbx_description
1 polymer ?
#
loop_
_entity_poly.entity_id
_entity_poly.type
_entity_poly.pdbx_seq_one_letter_code
_entity_poly.pdbx_strand_id
1 'polypeptide(L)'
;MKKIFLLGWKDLTLAFRDRAAIILMLLAPFVLTLGLGLVTGSLSGGSSSGLSAIPLVLVNQDQGELGGELVSLFQSADLADLVQPQLSADPAAARKLVDDDQIAAAILIPAGFSASIIPDAASGLSGPQVDIEIYANPSRPTSSGIVESIVAQFANQVELGRVGAQVTVSGLLQSSLIAPQDAARVGQQIGASQAQNAAAGQRITLNGVEAGSAAPEFNVLAYMAPGMALMFLMYT
;
A
#
# COMPACT_ATOMS: atom_id res chain seq x y z
N MET A 1 32.01 19.26 -51.81
CA MET A 1 31.92 19.76 -50.42
C MET A 1 31.23 21.13 -50.31
N LYS A 2 31.63 22.18 -51.04
CA LYS A 2 31.00 23.52 -50.97
C LYS A 2 29.47 23.53 -51.19
N LYS A 3 28.96 22.69 -52.09
CA LYS A 3 27.52 22.58 -52.38
C LYS A 3 26.69 22.03 -51.21
N ILE A 4 27.24 21.08 -50.46
CA ILE A 4 26.58 20.49 -49.28
C ILE A 4 26.50 21.52 -48.16
N PHE A 5 27.58 22.28 -47.95
CA PHE A 5 27.59 23.36 -46.96
C PHE A 5 26.59 24.48 -47.30
N LEU A 6 26.48 24.86 -48.58
CA LEU A 6 25.52 25.86 -49.04
C LEU A 6 24.06 25.39 -48.91
N LEU A 7 23.80 24.11 -49.18
CA LEU A 7 22.48 23.49 -48.95
C LEU A 7 22.14 23.48 -47.47
N GLY A 8 23.05 23.01 -46.61
CA GLY A 8 22.85 23.02 -45.16
C GLY A 8 22.64 24.42 -44.59
N TRP A 9 23.40 25.41 -45.05
CA TRP A 9 23.22 26.81 -44.64
C TRP A 9 21.84 27.35 -45.06
N LYS A 10 21.39 27.04 -46.27
CA LYS A 10 20.06 27.43 -46.75
C LYS A 10 18.96 26.82 -45.90
N ASP A 11 19.03 25.52 -45.63
CA ASP A 11 17.99 24.81 -44.87
C ASP A 11 17.98 25.25 -43.40
N LEU A 12 19.14 25.52 -42.81
CA LEU A 12 19.26 26.11 -41.47
C LEU A 12 18.64 27.51 -41.41
N THR A 13 18.92 28.36 -42.40
CA THR A 13 18.35 29.71 -42.49
C THR A 13 16.83 29.65 -42.71
N LEU A 14 16.34 28.64 -43.43
CA LEU A 14 14.91 28.40 -43.64
C LEU A 14 14.23 27.98 -42.34
N ALA A 15 14.82 27.04 -41.62
CA ALA A 15 14.35 26.60 -40.30
C ALA A 15 14.32 27.75 -39.30
N PHE A 16 15.36 28.62 -39.28
CA PHE A 16 15.39 29.81 -38.41
C PHE A 16 14.38 30.91 -38.80
N ARG A 17 13.88 30.92 -40.03
CA ARG A 17 12.84 31.86 -40.47
C ARG A 17 11.44 31.38 -40.17
N ASP A 18 11.23 30.08 -40.04
CA ASP A 18 9.96 29.50 -39.63
C ASP A 18 9.83 29.53 -38.11
N ARG A 19 9.42 30.70 -37.59
CA ARG A 19 9.25 30.93 -36.15
C ARG A 19 8.27 29.94 -35.52
N ALA A 20 7.23 29.53 -36.24
CA ALA A 20 6.25 28.58 -35.74
C ALA A 20 6.87 27.19 -35.59
N ALA A 21 7.64 26.73 -36.59
CA ALA A 21 8.35 25.46 -36.52
C ALA A 21 9.39 25.45 -35.39
N ILE A 22 10.16 26.53 -35.20
CA ILE A 22 11.12 26.62 -34.09
C ILE A 22 10.41 26.58 -32.73
N ILE A 23 9.33 27.36 -32.59
CA ILE A 23 8.55 27.38 -31.34
C ILE A 23 7.98 26.00 -31.07
N LEU A 24 7.37 25.33 -32.05
CA LEU A 24 6.82 23.98 -31.86
C LEU A 24 7.91 22.95 -31.61
N MET A 25 9.04 23.01 -32.32
CA MET A 25 10.16 22.07 -32.15
C MET A 25 10.80 22.19 -30.76
N LEU A 26 10.84 23.40 -30.19
CA LEU A 26 11.33 23.62 -28.83
C LEU A 26 10.25 23.32 -27.78
N LEU A 27 9.00 23.75 -27.98
CA LEU A 27 7.93 23.73 -26.98
C LEU A 27 7.25 22.36 -26.87
N ALA A 28 7.10 21.63 -27.99
CA ALA A 28 6.49 20.30 -27.99
C ALA A 28 7.17 19.30 -27.02
N PRO A 29 8.52 19.16 -26.97
CA PRO A 29 9.15 18.27 -25.99
C PRO A 29 8.88 18.72 -24.56
N PHE A 30 8.88 20.02 -24.25
CA PHE A 30 8.54 20.50 -22.90
C PHE A 30 7.09 20.18 -22.54
N VAL A 31 6.12 20.40 -23.44
CA VAL A 31 4.71 20.08 -23.18
C VAL A 31 4.51 18.60 -22.94
N LEU A 32 5.20 17.75 -23.71
CA LEU A 32 5.13 16.30 -23.54
C LEU A 32 5.75 15.88 -22.19
N THR A 33 6.93 16.40 -21.85
CA THR A 33 7.57 16.14 -20.56
C THR A 33 6.73 16.65 -19.39
N LEU A 34 6.13 17.84 -19.50
CA LEU A 34 5.28 18.42 -18.46
C LEU A 34 3.98 17.62 -18.31
N GLY A 35 3.35 17.23 -19.43
CA GLY A 35 2.16 16.39 -19.43
C GLY A 35 2.42 15.03 -18.80
N LEU A 36 3.55 14.40 -19.12
CA LEU A 36 3.95 13.14 -18.51
C LEU A 36 4.26 13.32 -17.02
N GLY A 37 4.89 14.43 -16.62
CA GLY A 37 5.15 14.75 -15.22
C GLY A 37 3.89 14.98 -14.39
N LEU A 38 2.83 15.52 -14.99
CA LEU A 38 1.51 15.65 -14.36
C LEU A 38 0.79 14.29 -14.27
N VAL A 39 0.84 13.48 -15.34
CA VAL A 39 0.24 12.15 -15.37
C VAL A 39 0.93 11.19 -14.40
N THR A 40 2.24 11.32 -14.23
CA THR A 40 3.03 10.48 -13.31
C THR A 40 3.15 11.05 -11.90
N GLY A 41 2.65 12.27 -11.65
CA GLY A 41 2.76 12.94 -10.36
C GLY A 41 4.19 13.40 -9.99
N SER A 42 5.15 13.36 -10.93
CA SER A 42 6.55 13.72 -10.63
C SER A 42 6.79 15.22 -10.41
N LEU A 43 5.81 16.08 -10.73
CA LEU A 43 5.88 17.54 -10.54
C LEU A 43 5.35 18.01 -9.18
N SER A 44 4.62 17.17 -8.43
CA SER A 44 4.34 17.45 -7.01
C SER A 44 5.59 17.10 -6.22
N GLY A 45 6.38 18.09 -5.81
CA GLY A 45 7.76 17.95 -5.31
C GLY A 45 7.97 17.21 -3.98
N GLY A 46 7.16 16.19 -3.68
CA GLY A 46 7.45 15.18 -2.67
C GLY A 46 8.10 13.97 -3.33
N SER A 47 9.17 13.45 -2.75
CA SER A 47 9.89 12.25 -3.20
C SER A 47 9.07 10.94 -3.15
N SER A 48 7.77 11.02 -2.91
CA SER A 48 6.84 9.90 -2.93
C SER A 48 6.25 9.76 -4.33
N SER A 49 6.51 8.64 -4.99
CA SER A 49 5.99 8.27 -6.30
C SER A 49 4.45 8.31 -6.40
N GLY A 50 3.77 9.47 -6.36
CA GLY A 50 2.29 9.55 -6.41
C GLY A 50 1.52 8.70 -5.38
N LEU A 51 2.20 8.14 -4.38
CA LEU A 51 1.69 7.13 -3.44
C LEU A 51 1.38 7.72 -2.05
N SER A 52 1.47 9.04 -1.88
CA SER A 52 1.17 9.72 -0.62
C SER A 52 -0.33 10.03 -0.50
N ALA A 53 -0.81 10.14 0.73
CA ALA A 53 -2.15 10.60 1.06
C ALA A 53 -3.30 9.77 0.41
N ILE A 54 -3.19 8.45 0.42
CA ILE A 54 -4.20 7.54 -0.11
C ILE A 54 -5.52 7.73 0.66
N PRO A 55 -6.59 8.25 0.03
CA PRO A 55 -7.86 8.47 0.71
C PRO A 55 -8.56 7.13 0.94
N LEU A 56 -8.97 6.86 2.18
CA LEU A 56 -9.68 5.63 2.52
C LEU A 56 -10.69 5.87 3.64
N VAL A 57 -11.73 5.04 3.68
CA VAL A 57 -12.75 5.10 4.73
C VAL A 57 -12.69 3.83 5.57
N LEU A 58 -12.66 4.00 6.90
CA LEU A 58 -12.80 2.90 7.84
C LEU A 58 -14.22 2.90 8.41
N VAL A 59 -14.87 1.74 8.33
CA VAL A 59 -16.16 1.48 8.94
C VAL A 59 -15.96 0.43 10.03
N ASN A 60 -15.84 0.88 11.27
CA ASN A 60 -15.69 -0.01 12.42
C ASN A 60 -17.05 -0.30 13.08
N GLN A 61 -17.57 -1.50 12.87
CA GLN A 61 -18.74 -2.02 13.57
C GLN A 61 -18.36 -2.95 14.73
N ASP A 62 -17.06 -3.21 14.91
CA ASP A 62 -16.54 -4.00 16.01
C ASP A 62 -16.35 -3.13 17.27
N GLN A 63 -16.87 -3.61 18.39
CA GLN A 63 -16.72 -2.94 19.70
C GLN A 63 -15.54 -3.50 20.51
N GLY A 64 -14.72 -4.37 19.92
CA GLY A 64 -13.58 -4.99 20.59
C GLY A 64 -12.25 -4.29 20.32
N GLU A 65 -11.21 -4.78 21.00
CA GLU A 65 -9.87 -4.20 21.00
C GLU A 65 -9.22 -4.26 19.60
N LEU A 66 -9.36 -5.36 18.86
CA LEU A 66 -8.71 -5.50 17.55
C LEU A 66 -9.29 -4.55 16.50
N GLY A 67 -10.59 -4.28 16.54
CA GLY A 67 -11.21 -3.29 15.66
C GLY A 67 -10.69 -1.88 15.93
N GLY A 68 -10.55 -1.52 17.21
CA GLY A 68 -9.96 -0.24 17.63
C GLY A 68 -8.47 -0.12 17.29
N GLU A 69 -7.70 -1.19 17.46
CA GLU A 69 -6.28 -1.24 17.08
C GLU A 69 -6.08 -1.07 15.58
N LEU A 70 -6.92 -1.69 14.74
CA LEU A 70 -6.85 -1.49 13.30
C LEU A 70 -7.12 -0.03 12.91
N VAL A 71 -8.11 0.61 13.53
CA VAL A 71 -8.36 2.05 13.33
C VAL A 71 -7.16 2.89 13.77
N SER A 72 -6.57 2.56 14.92
CA SER A 72 -5.43 3.27 15.49
C SER A 72 -4.17 3.10 14.63
N LEU A 73 -3.97 1.92 14.03
CA LEU A 73 -2.90 1.65 13.07
C LEU A 73 -3.00 2.60 11.87
N PHE A 74 -4.18 2.71 11.25
CA PHE A 74 -4.37 3.59 10.09
C PHE A 74 -4.23 5.09 10.44
N GLN A 75 -4.51 5.46 11.69
CA GLN A 75 -4.33 6.83 12.21
C GLN A 75 -2.93 7.11 12.79
N SER A 76 -2.04 6.11 12.77
CA SER A 76 -0.70 6.24 13.35
C SER A 76 0.17 7.23 12.58
N ALA A 77 1.15 7.82 13.28
CA ALA A 77 2.13 8.72 12.66
C ALA A 77 2.96 8.03 11.57
N ASP A 78 3.19 6.72 11.69
CA ASP A 78 3.95 5.93 10.73
C ASP A 78 3.25 5.83 9.36
N LEU A 79 1.91 5.90 9.35
CA LEU A 79 1.10 5.83 8.15
C LEU A 79 0.56 7.20 7.68
N ALA A 80 0.75 8.27 8.45
CA ALA A 80 0.18 9.59 8.19
C ALA A 80 0.58 10.19 6.82
N ASP A 81 1.80 9.91 6.35
CA ASP A 81 2.28 10.38 5.05
C ASP A 81 1.74 9.53 3.87
N LEU A 82 1.27 8.31 4.15
CA LEU A 82 0.85 7.32 3.16
C LEU A 82 -0.66 7.28 2.97
N VAL A 83 -1.44 7.38 4.04
CA VAL A 83 -2.90 7.21 4.02
C VAL A 83 -3.62 8.40 4.67
N GLN A 84 -4.82 8.70 4.19
CA GLN A 84 -5.74 9.66 4.78
C GLN A 84 -7.03 8.93 5.18
N PRO A 85 -7.05 8.31 6.38
CA PRO A 85 -8.21 7.59 6.87
C PRO A 85 -9.33 8.55 7.28
N GLN A 86 -10.56 8.22 6.89
CA GLN A 86 -11.79 8.85 7.38
C GLN A 86 -12.67 7.82 8.08
N LEU A 87 -13.19 8.15 9.25
CA LEU A 87 -14.12 7.28 9.96
C LEU A 87 -15.55 7.50 9.46
N SER A 88 -16.25 6.41 9.13
CA SER A 88 -17.67 6.41 8.81
C SER A 88 -18.39 5.33 9.60
N ALA A 89 -19.65 5.58 9.96
CA ALA A 89 -20.52 4.59 10.58
C ALA A 89 -21.35 3.80 9.55
N ASP A 90 -21.36 4.22 8.28
CA ASP A 90 -22.22 3.65 7.25
C ASP A 90 -21.39 2.91 6.16
N PRO A 91 -21.49 1.56 6.10
CA PRO A 91 -20.95 0.73 5.02
C PRO A 91 -21.37 1.16 3.62
N ALA A 92 -22.65 1.51 3.43
CA ALA A 92 -23.20 1.78 2.11
C ALA A 92 -22.68 3.11 1.55
N ALA A 93 -22.60 4.13 2.41
CA ALA A 93 -21.97 5.39 2.07
C ALA A 93 -20.50 5.22 1.70
N ALA A 94 -19.75 4.39 2.45
CA ALA A 94 -18.34 4.13 2.17
C ALA A 94 -18.12 3.46 0.80
N ARG A 95 -18.95 2.46 0.44
CA ARG A 95 -18.90 1.81 -0.88
C ARG A 95 -19.19 2.79 -2.00
N LYS A 96 -20.20 3.66 -1.82
CA LYS A 96 -20.53 4.69 -2.81
C LYS A 96 -19.36 5.64 -3.08
N LEU A 97 -18.60 6.01 -2.06
CA LEU A 97 -17.41 6.86 -2.25
C LEU A 97 -16.30 6.17 -3.06
N VAL A 98 -16.17 4.84 -2.94
CA VAL A 98 -15.28 4.04 -3.78
C VAL A 98 -15.78 4.01 -5.22
N ASP A 99 -17.08 3.76 -5.41
CA ASP A 99 -17.73 3.71 -6.73
C ASP A 99 -17.65 5.06 -7.48
N ASP A 100 -17.75 6.18 -6.73
CA ASP A 100 -17.65 7.54 -7.26
C ASP A 100 -16.19 7.99 -7.49
N ASP A 101 -15.20 7.08 -7.38
CA ASP A 101 -13.74 7.33 -7.50
C ASP A 101 -13.18 8.39 -6.53
N GLN A 102 -13.84 8.63 -5.39
CA GLN A 102 -13.42 9.62 -4.40
C GLN A 102 -12.38 9.08 -3.43
N ILE A 103 -12.43 7.78 -3.14
CA ILE A 103 -11.50 7.10 -2.24
C ILE A 103 -10.90 5.84 -2.91
N ALA A 104 -9.73 5.42 -2.44
CA ALA A 104 -9.04 4.24 -2.96
C ALA A 104 -9.63 2.92 -2.43
N ALA A 105 -10.02 2.89 -1.16
CA ALA A 105 -10.65 1.72 -0.57
C ALA A 105 -11.54 2.07 0.62
N ALA A 106 -12.54 1.23 0.88
CA ALA A 106 -13.28 1.20 2.12
C ALA A 106 -12.96 -0.09 2.88
N ILE A 107 -12.58 0.03 4.15
CA ILE A 107 -12.31 -1.10 5.05
C ILE A 107 -13.51 -1.26 5.96
N LEU A 108 -14.16 -2.42 5.91
CA LEU A 108 -15.32 -2.75 6.73
C LEU A 108 -14.93 -3.78 7.77
N ILE A 109 -14.96 -3.37 9.04
CA ILE A 109 -14.70 -4.23 10.19
C ILE A 109 -16.07 -4.62 10.75
N PRO A 110 -16.53 -5.87 10.53
CA PRO A 110 -17.84 -6.31 10.99
C PRO A 110 -17.88 -6.51 12.51
N ALA A 111 -19.08 -6.45 13.08
CA ALA A 111 -19.28 -6.68 14.50
C ALA A 111 -18.86 -8.10 14.89
N GLY A 112 -18.09 -8.22 15.98
CA GLY A 112 -17.65 -9.52 16.51
C GLY A 112 -16.32 -10.00 15.94
N PHE A 113 -15.64 -9.20 15.11
CA PHE A 113 -14.29 -9.51 14.63
C PHE A 113 -13.30 -9.76 15.78
N SER A 114 -13.32 -8.93 16.83
CA SER A 114 -12.45 -9.18 17.98
C SER A 114 -12.83 -10.48 18.71
N ALA A 115 -14.13 -10.74 18.85
CA ALA A 115 -14.64 -11.92 19.53
C ALA A 115 -14.40 -13.22 18.75
N SER A 116 -14.27 -13.15 17.42
CA SER A 116 -13.94 -14.32 16.60
C SER A 116 -12.49 -14.78 16.76
N ILE A 117 -11.60 -13.84 17.11
CA ILE A 117 -10.16 -14.11 17.26
C ILE A 117 -9.78 -14.33 18.73
N ILE A 118 -10.23 -13.45 19.61
CA ILE A 118 -9.90 -13.48 21.04
C ILE A 118 -10.99 -14.28 21.78
N PRO A 119 -10.65 -15.42 22.39
CA PRO A 119 -11.60 -16.18 23.19
C PRO A 119 -12.06 -15.36 24.40
N ASP A 120 -13.35 -15.42 24.70
CA ASP A 120 -13.91 -14.78 25.89
C ASP A 120 -13.30 -15.41 27.17
N ALA A 121 -12.91 -14.55 28.12
CA ALA A 121 -12.31 -14.95 29.39
C ALA A 121 -13.24 -15.85 30.23
N ALA A 122 -14.55 -15.63 30.13
CA ALA A 122 -15.54 -16.32 30.95
C ALA A 122 -15.93 -17.69 30.37
N SER A 123 -16.08 -17.79 29.05
CA SER A 123 -16.53 -19.01 28.37
C SER A 123 -15.40 -19.81 27.71
N GLY A 124 -14.23 -19.20 27.46
CA GLY A 124 -13.13 -19.81 26.72
C GLY A 124 -13.44 -20.09 25.25
N LEU A 125 -14.59 -19.63 24.76
CA LEU A 125 -15.08 -19.85 23.41
C LEU A 125 -14.83 -18.59 22.58
N SER A 126 -14.40 -18.79 21.34
CA SER A 126 -14.41 -17.73 20.32
C SER A 126 -15.79 -17.63 19.70
N GLY A 127 -16.17 -16.42 19.31
CA GLY A 127 -17.36 -16.17 18.50
C GLY A 127 -17.27 -16.81 17.10
N PRO A 128 -18.36 -16.73 16.31
CA PRO A 128 -18.34 -17.17 14.92
C PRO A 128 -17.24 -16.44 14.15
N GLN A 129 -16.56 -17.13 13.23
CA GLN A 129 -15.51 -16.54 12.40
C GLN A 129 -16.08 -15.41 11.54
N VAL A 130 -15.44 -14.25 11.56
CA VAL A 130 -15.81 -13.09 10.74
C VAL A 130 -14.55 -12.49 10.11
N ASP A 131 -14.61 -12.21 8.81
CA ASP A 131 -13.49 -11.66 8.05
C ASP A 131 -13.65 -10.15 7.83
N ILE A 132 -12.54 -9.42 7.78
CA ILE A 132 -12.53 -8.00 7.38
C ILE A 132 -12.80 -7.93 5.87
N GLU A 133 -13.74 -7.07 5.46
CA GLU A 133 -14.03 -6.85 4.05
C GLU A 133 -13.32 -5.58 3.56
N ILE A 134 -12.63 -5.68 2.43
CA ILE A 134 -11.99 -4.55 1.76
C ILE A 134 -12.72 -4.31 0.43
N TYR A 135 -13.31 -3.13 0.30
CA TYR A 135 -13.92 -2.69 -0.95
C TYR A 135 -12.94 -1.77 -1.70
N ALA A 136 -12.22 -2.34 -2.66
CA ALA A 136 -11.15 -1.68 -3.40
C ALA A 136 -11.65 -0.99 -4.68
N ASN A 137 -11.08 0.17 -4.98
CA ASN A 137 -11.33 0.87 -6.24
C ASN A 137 -10.49 0.28 -7.38
N PRO A 138 -11.11 -0.29 -8.44
CA PRO A 138 -10.38 -0.90 -9.56
C PRO A 138 -9.64 0.13 -10.43
N SER A 139 -10.04 1.40 -10.40
CA SER A 139 -9.36 2.50 -11.10
C SER A 139 -8.06 2.95 -10.40
N ARG A 140 -7.81 2.48 -9.17
CA ARG A 140 -6.64 2.85 -8.34
C ARG A 140 -5.89 1.62 -7.82
N PRO A 141 -5.44 0.70 -8.69
CA PRO A 141 -4.94 -0.62 -8.29
C PRO A 141 -3.74 -0.56 -7.34
N THR A 142 -2.82 0.40 -7.51
CA THR A 142 -1.65 0.54 -6.63
C THR A 142 -2.05 1.00 -5.22
N SER A 143 -2.91 2.02 -5.11
CA SER A 143 -3.37 2.52 -3.82
C SER A 143 -4.21 1.49 -3.07
N SER A 144 -5.14 0.83 -3.78
CA SER A 144 -5.95 -0.26 -3.23
C SER A 144 -5.09 -1.43 -2.75
N GLY A 145 -4.07 -1.82 -3.53
CA GLY A 145 -3.15 -2.90 -3.15
C GLY A 145 -2.28 -2.59 -1.93
N ILE A 146 -1.91 -1.31 -1.72
CA ILE A 146 -1.22 -0.89 -0.49
C ILE A 146 -2.14 -1.04 0.72
N VAL A 147 -3.39 -0.56 0.62
CA VAL A 147 -4.37 -0.70 1.71
C VAL A 147 -4.61 -2.19 2.03
N GLU A 148 -4.77 -3.02 1.01
CA GLU A 148 -4.91 -4.47 1.16
C GLU A 148 -3.70 -5.09 1.85
N SER A 149 -2.49 -4.72 1.46
CA SER A 149 -1.24 -5.22 2.06
C SER A 149 -1.13 -4.84 3.54
N ILE A 150 -1.54 -3.62 3.92
CA ILE A 150 -1.54 -3.17 5.32
C ILE A 150 -2.53 -3.99 6.15
N VAL A 151 -3.75 -4.19 5.65
CA VAL A 151 -4.77 -5.00 6.36
C VAL A 151 -4.33 -6.46 6.46
N ALA A 152 -3.76 -7.03 5.38
CA ALA A 152 -3.23 -8.39 5.39
C ALA A 152 -2.09 -8.55 6.39
N GLN A 153 -1.19 -7.56 6.49
CA GLN A 153 -0.11 -7.56 7.47
C GLN A 153 -0.64 -7.50 8.91
N PHE A 154 -1.66 -6.67 9.17
CA PHE A 154 -2.33 -6.64 10.47
C PHE A 154 -2.96 -7.99 10.81
N ALA A 155 -3.71 -8.61 9.89
CA ALA A 155 -4.32 -9.92 10.10
C ALA A 155 -3.25 -10.99 10.40
N ASN A 156 -2.14 -10.99 9.66
CA ASN A 156 -1.01 -11.89 9.91
C ASN A 156 -0.41 -11.69 11.32
N GLN A 157 -0.24 -10.44 11.75
CA GLN A 157 0.31 -10.14 13.07
C GLN A 157 -0.61 -10.63 14.20
N VAL A 158 -1.91 -10.49 14.02
CA VAL A 158 -2.92 -10.99 14.95
C VAL A 158 -2.90 -12.53 15.03
N GLU A 159 -2.84 -13.22 13.88
CA GLU A 159 -2.73 -14.67 13.83
C GLU A 159 -1.45 -15.20 14.47
N LEU A 160 -0.31 -14.54 14.20
CA LEU A 160 0.97 -14.87 14.82
C LEU A 160 0.91 -14.70 16.35
N GLY A 161 0.27 -13.64 16.84
CA GLY A 161 0.04 -13.42 18.27
C GLY A 161 -0.80 -14.53 18.90
N ARG A 162 -1.91 -14.91 18.24
CA ARG A 162 -2.81 -15.98 18.70
C ARG A 162 -2.09 -17.33 18.76
N VAL A 163 -1.40 -17.72 17.69
CA VAL A 163 -0.63 -18.98 17.64
C VAL A 163 0.51 -18.98 18.64
N GLY A 164 1.24 -17.87 18.77
CA GLY A 164 2.32 -17.71 19.74
C GLY A 164 1.84 -17.86 21.19
N ALA A 165 0.71 -17.24 21.53
CA ALA A 165 0.07 -17.40 22.84
C ALA A 165 -0.34 -18.86 23.07
N GLN A 166 -0.96 -19.52 22.09
CA GLN A 166 -1.38 -20.92 22.21
C GLN A 166 -0.20 -21.88 22.39
N VAL A 167 0.90 -21.69 21.64
CA VAL A 167 2.12 -22.49 21.78
C VAL A 167 2.77 -22.26 23.15
N THR A 168 2.81 -21.01 23.62
CA THR A 168 3.40 -20.69 24.93
C THR A 168 2.58 -21.32 26.06
N VAL A 169 1.25 -21.17 26.03
CA VAL A 169 0.35 -21.77 27.02
C VAL A 169 0.44 -23.29 27.01
N SER A 170 0.43 -23.91 25.83
CA SER A 170 0.56 -25.37 25.72
C SER A 170 1.92 -25.87 26.23
N GLY A 171 3.02 -25.14 25.97
CA GLY A 171 4.33 -25.44 26.54
C GLY A 171 4.38 -25.30 28.07
N LEU A 172 3.74 -24.27 28.63
CA LEU A 172 3.63 -24.09 30.08
C LEU A 172 2.78 -25.18 30.76
N LEU A 173 1.73 -25.66 30.09
CA LEU A 173 0.92 -26.79 30.55
C LEU A 173 1.70 -28.10 30.51
N GLN A 174 2.41 -28.38 29.40
CA GLN A 174 3.22 -29.59 29.25
C GLN A 174 4.36 -29.65 30.27
N SER A 175 4.95 -28.51 30.61
CA SER A 175 5.99 -28.40 31.64
C SER A 175 5.44 -28.36 33.07
N SER A 176 4.11 -28.45 33.26
CA SER A 176 3.43 -28.34 34.56
C SER A 176 3.74 -27.04 35.32
N LEU A 177 4.11 -25.97 34.61
CA LEU A 177 4.37 -24.65 35.19
C LEU A 177 3.08 -23.86 35.45
N ILE A 178 1.99 -24.22 34.78
CA ILE A 178 0.65 -23.65 35.00
C ILE A 178 -0.39 -24.77 35.09
N ALA A 179 -1.45 -24.55 35.87
CA ALA A 179 -2.57 -25.47 35.93
C ALA A 179 -3.52 -25.27 34.72
N PRO A 180 -4.26 -26.30 34.27
CA PRO A 180 -5.21 -26.18 33.15
C PRO A 180 -6.26 -25.09 33.34
N GLN A 181 -6.66 -24.84 34.60
CA GLN A 181 -7.58 -23.78 34.99
C GLN A 181 -7.00 -22.36 34.83
N ASP A 182 -5.67 -22.22 34.85
CA ASP A 182 -4.98 -20.94 34.71
C ASP A 182 -4.55 -20.66 33.26
N ALA A 183 -4.70 -21.65 32.37
CA ALA A 183 -4.29 -21.56 30.97
C ALA A 183 -4.95 -20.39 30.23
N ALA A 184 -6.25 -20.19 30.43
CA ALA A 184 -7.00 -19.09 29.79
C ALA A 184 -6.50 -17.72 30.25
N ARG A 185 -6.31 -17.55 31.56
CA ARG A 185 -5.82 -16.30 32.17
C ARG A 185 -4.38 -15.97 31.73
N VAL A 186 -3.51 -16.97 31.74
CA VAL A 186 -2.10 -16.81 31.33
C VAL A 186 -1.99 -16.57 29.82
N GLY A 187 -2.82 -17.23 29.02
CA GLY A 187 -2.92 -16.98 27.58
C GLY A 187 -3.32 -15.56 27.24
N GLN A 188 -4.29 -14.99 27.95
CA GLN A 188 -4.68 -13.59 27.78
C GLN A 188 -3.57 -12.60 28.17
N GLN A 189 -2.86 -12.86 29.27
CA GLN A 189 -1.72 -12.02 29.69
C GLN A 189 -0.57 -12.07 28.68
N ILE A 190 -0.28 -13.26 28.13
CA ILE A 190 0.75 -13.43 27.10
C ILE A 190 0.31 -12.75 25.80
N GLY A 191 -0.95 -12.91 25.38
CA GLY A 191 -1.50 -12.23 24.21
C GLY A 191 -1.40 -10.70 24.30
N ALA A 192 -1.84 -10.13 25.43
CA ALA A 192 -1.79 -8.68 25.67
C ALA A 192 -0.35 -8.14 25.72
N SER A 193 0.57 -8.85 26.38
CA SER A 193 1.99 -8.45 26.43
C SER A 193 2.70 -8.65 25.10
N GLN A 194 2.31 -9.63 24.29
CA GLN A 194 2.84 -9.83 22.93
C GLN A 194 2.38 -8.71 22.00
N ALA A 195 1.12 -8.25 22.09
CA ALA A 195 0.61 -7.12 21.33
C ALA A 195 1.38 -5.82 21.65
N GLN A 196 1.62 -5.55 22.94
CA GLN A 196 2.42 -4.40 23.39
C GLN A 196 3.89 -4.50 22.99
N ASN A 197 4.48 -5.70 23.05
CA ASN A 197 5.87 -5.92 22.64
C ASN A 197 6.07 -5.93 21.11
N ALA A 198 5.03 -6.27 20.35
CA ALA A 198 5.07 -6.16 18.89
C ALA A 198 5.17 -4.70 18.43
N ALA A 199 4.58 -3.75 19.18
CA ALA A 199 4.79 -2.32 18.99
C ALA A 199 6.18 -1.84 19.47
N ALA A 200 6.77 -2.49 20.48
CA ALA A 200 7.98 -2.02 21.16
C ALA A 200 9.32 -2.61 20.65
N GLY A 201 9.32 -3.59 19.75
CA GLY A 201 10.60 -4.04 19.19
C GLY A 201 10.54 -5.24 18.27
N GLN A 202 10.68 -4.98 16.97
CA GLN A 202 11.30 -5.93 16.05
C GLN A 202 12.72 -6.26 16.54
N ARG A 203 12.86 -7.28 17.41
CA ARG A 203 14.16 -7.86 17.78
C ARG A 203 14.63 -8.92 16.79
N ILE A 204 13.85 -9.18 15.75
CA ILE A 204 14.23 -10.02 14.62
C ILE A 204 14.34 -9.09 13.42
N THR A 205 15.57 -8.73 13.06
CA THR A 205 15.86 -8.23 11.72
C THR A 205 15.63 -9.39 10.76
N LEU A 206 14.47 -9.41 10.12
CA LEU A 206 14.25 -10.25 8.96
C LEU A 206 15.18 -9.72 7.85
N ASN A 207 16.35 -10.33 7.71
CA ASN A 207 16.98 -10.36 6.40
C ASN A 207 16.08 -11.25 5.55
N GLY A 208 15.05 -10.63 4.97
CA GLY A 208 14.24 -11.25 3.94
C GLY A 208 15.21 -11.71 2.87
N VAL A 209 15.48 -13.01 2.84
CA VAL A 209 15.93 -13.67 1.62
C VAL A 209 14.68 -13.77 0.76
N GLU A 210 14.15 -12.61 0.35
CA GLU A 210 13.42 -12.55 -0.90
C GLU A 210 14.36 -13.24 -1.89
N ALA A 211 13.88 -14.29 -2.54
CA ALA A 211 14.56 -14.83 -3.70
C ALA A 211 14.94 -13.63 -4.57
N GLY A 212 16.26 -13.39 -4.69
CA GLY A 212 16.87 -12.13 -5.12
C GLY A 212 16.47 -11.68 -6.51
N SER A 213 15.24 -11.25 -6.62
CA SER A 213 14.69 -10.45 -7.69
C SER A 213 14.09 -9.29 -6.95
N ALA A 214 14.91 -8.24 -6.75
CA ALA A 214 14.37 -6.91 -6.64
C ALA A 214 13.20 -6.83 -7.63
N ALA A 215 12.00 -6.46 -7.16
CA ALA A 215 10.88 -6.18 -8.07
C ALA A 215 11.49 -5.39 -9.22
N PRO A 216 11.51 -5.96 -10.46
CA PRO A 216 12.46 -5.52 -11.48
C PRO A 216 12.31 -4.02 -11.58
N GLU A 217 13.36 -3.27 -11.22
CA GLU A 217 13.34 -1.82 -11.37
C GLU A 217 12.88 -1.60 -12.79
N PHE A 218 11.73 -0.93 -12.94
CA PHE A 218 11.13 -0.75 -14.24
C PHE A 218 12.10 0.09 -15.06
N ASN A 219 12.96 -0.60 -15.80
CA ASN A 219 14.02 0.01 -16.55
C ASN A 219 13.37 0.49 -17.84
N VAL A 220 12.85 1.72 -17.77
CA VAL A 220 12.22 2.43 -18.88
C VAL A 220 13.10 2.35 -20.13
N LEU A 221 14.43 2.37 -19.95
CA LEU A 221 15.41 2.28 -21.01
C LEU A 221 15.43 0.88 -21.65
N ALA A 222 15.37 -0.20 -20.86
CA ALA A 222 15.25 -1.56 -21.38
C ALA A 222 13.92 -1.81 -22.12
N TYR A 223 12.84 -1.12 -21.71
CA TYR A 223 11.54 -1.20 -22.38
C TYR A 223 11.45 -0.35 -23.66
N MET A 224 11.97 0.88 -23.63
CA MET A 224 11.85 1.82 -24.76
C MET A 224 12.99 1.73 -25.79
N ALA A 225 14.20 1.33 -25.39
CA ALA A 225 15.36 1.29 -26.30
C ALA A 225 15.14 0.41 -27.55
N PRO A 226 14.52 -0.79 -27.46
CA PRO A 226 14.23 -1.59 -28.65
C PRO A 226 13.28 -0.88 -29.63
N GLY A 227 12.25 -0.18 -29.11
CA GLY A 227 11.31 0.58 -29.93
C GLY A 227 11.97 1.78 -30.63
N MET A 228 12.85 2.50 -29.93
CA MET A 228 13.61 3.60 -30.51
C MET A 228 14.63 3.12 -31.55
N ALA A 229 15.27 1.96 -31.33
CA ALA A 229 16.17 1.35 -32.30
C ALA A 229 15.46 0.93 -33.58
N LEU A 230 14.24 0.37 -33.48
CA LEU A 230 13.41 0.03 -34.63
C LEU A 230 12.98 1.27 -35.41
N MET A 231 12.60 2.36 -34.72
CA MET A 231 12.30 3.64 -35.37
C MET A 231 13.51 4.20 -36.14
N PHE A 232 14.71 4.07 -35.58
CA PHE A 232 15.94 4.51 -36.25
C PHE A 232 16.24 3.67 -37.50
N LEU A 233 16.04 2.34 -37.43
CA LEU A 233 16.19 1.43 -38.58
C LEU A 233 15.15 1.69 -39.69
N MET A 234 13.96 2.21 -39.37
CA MET A 234 12.97 2.58 -40.39
C MET A 234 13.30 3.86 -41.15
N TYR A 235 14.21 4.70 -40.62
CA TYR A 235 14.60 6.00 -41.20
C TYR A 235 16.01 6.00 -41.84
N THR A 236 16.69 4.85 -41.87
CA THR A 236 17.93 4.60 -42.64
C THR A 236 17.65 3.69 -43.82
#